data_AF-A0AAE3VCB1-F1
#
_entry.id   AF-A0AAE3VCB1-F1
#
_cell.length_a   1.000
_cell.length_b   1.000
_cell.length_c   1.000
_cell.angle_alpha   90.00
_cell.angle_beta   90.00
_cell.angle_gamma   90.00
#
_symmetry.space_group_name_H-M   'P 1'
#
loop_
_entity.id
_entity.type
_entity.pdbx_description
1 polymer ?
#
loop_
_entity_poly.entity_id
_entity_poly.type
_entity_poly.pdbx_seq_one_letter_code
_entity_poly.pdbx_strand_id
1 'polypeptide(L)'
;MASLTHVCMWSDNGWKRITAEQAAKLHPGGAVSAHSGLFMCELCGQYVSLTDGAVQARQFRHSAYEKSKNCPERILGAGYSISYGSQEHDLPIRITGVSAASFRFEIGLIRAPISSLTKDFCIEIKPKGVSTTPYRHTNGSG
;
A
#
# COMPACT_ATOMS: atom_id res chain seq x y z
N MET A 1 -6.84 -11.80 -20.54
CA MET A 1 -6.05 -11.02 -19.54
C MET A 1 -6.67 -11.28 -18.18
N ALA A 2 -5.87 -11.72 -17.21
CA ALA A 2 -6.34 -11.90 -15.84
C ALA A 2 -6.71 -10.54 -15.22
N SER A 3 -7.73 -10.53 -14.35
CA SER A 3 -8.07 -9.33 -13.57
C SER A 3 -6.92 -8.99 -12.64
N LEU A 4 -6.69 -7.69 -12.41
CA LEU A 4 -5.83 -7.26 -11.32
C LEU A 4 -6.45 -7.69 -9.98
N THR A 5 -5.60 -8.14 -9.07
CA THR A 5 -5.95 -8.62 -7.73
C THR A 5 -5.36 -7.73 -6.63
N HIS A 6 -4.31 -6.97 -6.93
CA HIS A 6 -3.67 -6.04 -6.01
C HIS A 6 -4.30 -4.65 -6.10
N VAL A 7 -5.62 -4.57 -5.89
CA VAL A 7 -6.38 -3.31 -6.00
C VAL A 7 -6.91 -2.89 -4.64
N CYS A 8 -6.82 -1.60 -4.35
CA CYS A 8 -7.34 -0.98 -3.15
C CYS A 8 -8.27 0.21 -3.43
N MET A 9 -9.17 0.49 -2.50
CA MET A 9 -10.07 1.64 -2.47
C MET A 9 -9.90 2.39 -1.14
N TRP A 10 -9.98 3.71 -1.15
CA TRP A 10 -9.96 4.49 0.08
C TRP A 10 -11.28 4.31 0.86
N SER A 11 -11.21 3.83 2.10
CA SER A 11 -12.34 3.66 3.01
C SER A 11 -11.88 3.77 4.46
N ASP A 12 -12.69 4.38 5.32
CA ASP A 12 -12.42 4.55 6.76
C ASP A 12 -11.01 5.07 7.06
N ASN A 13 -10.62 6.16 6.38
CA ASN A 13 -9.32 6.82 6.52
C ASN A 13 -8.09 5.99 6.14
N GLY A 14 -8.25 5.00 5.27
CA GLY A 14 -7.12 4.33 4.66
C GLY A 14 -7.46 3.64 3.35
N TRP A 15 -6.45 3.29 2.56
CA TRP A 15 -6.66 2.34 1.46
C TRP A 15 -7.15 0.99 2.05
N LYS A 16 -7.96 0.21 1.37
CA LYS A 16 -8.30 -1.17 1.78
C LYS A 16 -8.35 -2.02 0.53
N ARG A 17 -7.82 -3.24 0.59
CA ARG A 17 -7.91 -4.16 -0.56
C ARG A 17 -9.36 -4.45 -0.88
N ILE A 18 -9.66 -4.52 -2.16
CA ILE A 18 -11.00 -4.83 -2.67
C ILE A 18 -10.90 -5.75 -3.87
N THR A 19 -11.76 -6.77 -3.93
CA THR A 19 -11.87 -7.64 -5.11
C THR A 19 -12.81 -7.04 -6.16
N ALA A 20 -12.72 -7.51 -7.39
CA ALA A 20 -13.59 -7.03 -8.46
C ALA A 20 -15.08 -7.33 -8.16
N GLU A 21 -15.36 -8.45 -7.48
CA GLU A 21 -16.70 -8.84 -7.05
C GLU A 21 -17.25 -7.91 -5.97
N GLN A 22 -16.41 -7.52 -5.00
CA GLN A 22 -16.79 -6.55 -3.96
C GLN A 22 -17.04 -5.17 -4.58
N ALA A 23 -16.17 -4.74 -5.49
CA ALA A 23 -16.31 -3.47 -6.20
C ALA A 23 -17.57 -3.43 -7.08
N ALA A 24 -17.92 -4.54 -7.74
CA ALA A 24 -19.14 -4.66 -8.53
C ALA A 24 -20.41 -4.49 -7.67
N LYS A 25 -20.40 -4.99 -6.43
CA LYS A 25 -21.51 -4.80 -5.47
C LYS A 25 -21.64 -3.35 -5.01
N LEU A 26 -20.52 -2.66 -4.79
CA LEU A 26 -20.51 -1.24 -4.39
C LEU A 26 -20.93 -0.30 -5.53
N HIS A 27 -20.64 -0.66 -6.77
CA HIS A 27 -20.94 0.16 -7.94
C HIS A 27 -21.85 -0.60 -8.92
N PRO A 28 -23.15 -0.75 -8.62
CA PRO A 28 -24.05 -1.51 -9.49
C PRO A 28 -24.21 -0.87 -10.87
N GLY A 29 -24.03 0.46 -10.97
CA GLY A 29 -24.25 1.28 -12.16
C GLY A 29 -23.31 1.06 -13.36
N GLY A 30 -22.42 0.08 -13.32
CA GLY A 30 -21.64 -0.35 -14.49
C GLY A 30 -20.13 -0.18 -14.31
N ALA A 31 -19.44 0.14 -15.41
CA ALA A 31 -18.01 0.38 -15.41
C ALA A 31 -17.62 1.58 -14.54
N VAL A 32 -16.45 1.50 -13.90
CA VAL A 32 -15.83 2.61 -13.20
C VAL A 32 -14.50 2.94 -13.88
N SER A 33 -14.34 4.19 -14.31
CA SER A 33 -13.12 4.66 -14.98
C SER A 33 -11.98 4.88 -13.99
N ALA A 34 -10.74 4.57 -14.38
CA ALA A 34 -9.53 4.94 -13.64
C ALA A 34 -9.44 6.44 -13.33
N HIS A 35 -10.05 7.30 -14.16
CA HIS A 35 -10.09 8.75 -13.95
C HIS A 35 -10.90 9.16 -12.72
N SER A 36 -11.79 8.28 -12.23
CA SER A 36 -12.54 8.53 -10.99
C SER A 36 -11.64 8.55 -9.74
N GLY A 37 -10.43 7.98 -9.82
CA GLY A 37 -9.53 7.86 -8.68
C GLY A 37 -10.00 6.88 -7.60
N LEU A 38 -11.07 6.12 -7.84
CA LEU A 38 -11.69 5.28 -6.81
C LEU A 38 -10.88 4.01 -6.49
N PHE A 39 -10.27 3.42 -7.51
CA PHE A 39 -9.52 2.17 -7.40
C PHE A 39 -8.07 2.38 -7.78
N MET A 40 -7.14 1.94 -6.95
CA MET A 40 -5.71 2.06 -7.17
C MET A 40 -5.03 0.69 -7.12
N CYS A 41 -4.10 0.44 -8.04
CA CYS A 41 -3.21 -0.70 -7.94
C CYS A 41 -2.17 -0.45 -6.83
N GLU A 42 -2.12 -1.35 -5.86
CA GLU A 42 -1.20 -1.28 -4.71
C GLU A 42 0.27 -1.40 -5.14
N LEU A 43 0.56 -2.05 -6.28
CA LEU A 43 1.93 -2.33 -6.71
C LEU A 43 2.60 -1.17 -7.45
N CYS A 44 1.85 -0.45 -8.29
CA CYS A 44 2.39 0.65 -9.09
C CYS A 44 1.83 2.03 -8.72
N GLY A 45 0.86 2.09 -7.79
CA GLY A 45 0.23 3.33 -7.34
C GLY A 45 -0.64 4.01 -8.41
N GLN A 46 -0.95 3.34 -9.52
CA GLN A 46 -1.78 3.90 -10.59
C GLN A 46 -3.25 3.55 -10.38
N TYR A 47 -4.13 4.48 -10.75
CA TYR A 47 -5.56 4.23 -10.75
C TYR A 47 -5.96 3.24 -11.86
N VAL A 48 -6.93 2.39 -11.54
CA VAL A 48 -7.42 1.29 -12.39
C VAL A 48 -8.91 1.42 -12.64
N SER A 49 -9.38 0.84 -13.74
CA SER A 49 -10.79 0.79 -14.10
C SER A 49 -11.43 -0.52 -13.66
N LEU A 50 -12.70 -0.49 -13.26
CA LEU A 50 -13.57 -1.66 -13.16
C LEU A 50 -14.37 -1.77 -14.46
N THR A 51 -14.31 -2.92 -15.14
CA THR A 51 -15.06 -3.13 -16.38
C THR A 51 -16.56 -3.28 -16.13
N ASP A 52 -17.38 -2.99 -17.15
CA ASP A 52 -18.80 -3.32 -17.10
C ASP A 52 -19.01 -4.84 -17.18
N GLY A 53 -20.12 -5.32 -16.63
CA GLY A 53 -20.38 -6.73 -16.33
C GLY A 53 -21.54 -7.36 -17.10
N ALA A 54 -21.96 -6.79 -18.23
CA ALA A 54 -23.16 -7.26 -18.94
C ALA A 54 -23.06 -8.72 -19.44
N VAL A 55 -21.85 -9.22 -19.74
CA VAL A 55 -21.63 -10.56 -20.33
C VAL A 55 -20.56 -11.37 -19.60
N GLN A 56 -19.64 -10.70 -18.90
CA GLN A 56 -18.53 -11.33 -18.17
C GLN A 56 -18.47 -10.80 -16.74
N ALA A 57 -17.88 -11.58 -15.83
CA ALA A 57 -17.54 -11.10 -14.50
C ALA A 57 -16.75 -9.78 -14.62
N ARG A 58 -17.10 -8.78 -13.82
CA ARG A 58 -16.39 -7.50 -13.81
C ARG A 58 -14.96 -7.70 -13.35
N GLN A 59 -14.02 -6.98 -13.98
CA GLN A 59 -12.59 -7.14 -13.75
C GLN A 59 -11.92 -5.79 -13.57
N PHE A 60 -10.84 -5.77 -12.80
CA PHE A 60 -9.96 -4.62 -12.73
C PHE A 60 -8.94 -4.64 -13.86
N ARG A 61 -8.75 -3.49 -14.50
CA ARG A 61 -7.78 -3.32 -15.58
C ARG A 61 -7.08 -1.98 -15.46
N HIS A 62 -5.78 -1.99 -15.75
CA HIS A 62 -5.06 -0.75 -16.03
C HIS A 62 -5.64 -0.07 -17.27
N SER A 63 -5.64 1.26 -17.28
CA SER A 63 -6.06 2.00 -18.46
C SER A 63 -5.03 1.85 -19.59
N ALA A 64 -5.49 1.93 -20.84
CA ALA A 64 -4.59 1.90 -22.00
C ALA A 64 -3.58 3.07 -21.96
N TYR A 65 -3.99 4.21 -21.38
CA TYR A 65 -3.24 5.47 -21.27
C TYR A 65 -2.48 5.64 -19.95
N GLU A 66 -2.26 4.56 -19.18
CA GLU A 66 -1.48 4.64 -17.95
C GLU A 66 -0.07 5.20 -18.20
N LYS A 67 0.45 5.98 -17.24
CA LYS A 67 1.73 6.69 -17.36
C LYS A 67 2.95 5.77 -17.41
N SER A 68 2.82 4.52 -16.95
CA SER A 68 3.89 3.53 -16.85
C SER A 68 3.32 2.13 -17.05
N LYS A 69 3.97 1.30 -17.86
CA LYS A 69 3.57 -0.09 -18.16
C LYS A 69 4.29 -1.13 -17.28
N ASN A 70 5.06 -0.66 -16.30
CA ASN A 70 5.96 -1.50 -15.50
C ASN A 70 5.28 -2.09 -14.25
N CYS A 71 3.95 -2.19 -14.23
CA CYS A 71 3.27 -2.80 -13.09
C CYS A 71 3.68 -4.29 -12.98
N PRO A 72 4.18 -4.77 -11.82
CA PRO A 72 4.59 -6.16 -11.65
C PRO A 72 3.46 -7.14 -11.96
N GLU A 73 2.22 -6.84 -11.57
CA GLU A 73 1.05 -7.66 -11.88
C GLU A 73 0.64 -7.60 -13.36
N ARG A 74 1.06 -6.55 -14.10
CA ARG A 74 0.92 -6.49 -15.56
C ARG A 74 1.94 -7.37 -16.28
N ILE A 75 3.16 -7.50 -15.74
CA ILE A 75 4.26 -8.25 -16.37
C ILE A 75 4.21 -9.73 -15.96
N LEU A 76 4.00 -10.01 -14.67
CA LEU A 76 4.10 -11.32 -14.04
C LEU A 76 2.73 -11.95 -13.74
N GLY A 77 1.64 -11.17 -13.81
CA GLY A 77 0.28 -11.63 -13.56
C GLY A 77 -0.13 -11.66 -12.08
N ALA A 78 -1.31 -12.22 -11.82
CA ALA A 78 -1.96 -12.26 -10.49
C ALA A 78 -1.22 -13.12 -9.44
N GLY A 79 -0.16 -13.84 -9.82
CA GLY A 79 0.67 -14.62 -8.91
C GLY A 79 1.80 -13.83 -8.24
N TYR A 80 1.90 -12.52 -8.50
CA TYR A 80 2.90 -11.67 -7.87
C TYR A 80 2.60 -11.54 -6.36
N SER A 81 3.46 -12.06 -5.51
CA SER A 81 3.44 -11.78 -4.08
C SER A 81 4.24 -10.51 -3.80
N ILE A 82 3.65 -9.58 -3.05
CA ILE A 82 4.42 -8.47 -2.46
C ILE A 82 5.41 -9.10 -1.47
N SER A 83 6.70 -8.96 -1.76
CA SER A 83 7.74 -9.25 -0.78
C SER A 83 7.86 -8.05 0.17
N TYR A 84 7.91 -8.35 1.46
CA TYR A 84 8.15 -7.38 2.53
C TYR A 84 9.54 -7.64 3.11
N GLY A 85 10.54 -7.79 2.23
CA GLY A 85 11.91 -7.98 2.63
C GLY A 85 12.43 -6.74 3.37
N SER A 86 13.13 -6.93 4.47
CA SER A 86 13.68 -5.83 5.30
C SER A 86 14.73 -4.96 4.58
N GLN A 87 15.16 -5.35 3.37
CA GLN A 87 16.08 -4.59 2.52
C GLN A 87 15.43 -4.07 1.23
N GLU A 88 14.15 -4.34 1.01
CA GLU A 88 13.47 -3.98 -0.24
C GLU A 88 12.82 -2.59 -0.18
N HIS A 89 12.67 -2.05 1.03
CA HIS A 89 11.91 -0.82 1.25
C HIS A 89 12.62 0.12 2.22
N ASP A 90 12.85 1.35 1.79
CA ASP A 90 13.27 2.43 2.68
C ASP A 90 12.04 3.01 3.40
N LEU A 91 12.05 3.00 4.73
CA LEU A 91 10.99 3.64 5.51
C LEU A 91 11.21 5.16 5.53
N PRO A 92 10.20 5.96 5.15
CA PRO A 92 10.32 7.41 5.25
C PRO A 92 10.51 7.82 6.71
N ILE A 93 11.62 8.53 6.98
CA ILE A 93 11.91 9.14 8.27
C ILE A 93 11.93 10.66 8.14
N ARG A 94 11.27 11.35 9.06
CA ARG A 94 11.23 12.81 9.12
C ARG A 94 11.66 13.30 10.50
N ILE A 95 12.46 14.36 10.53
CA ILE A 95 12.83 15.08 11.75
C ILE A 95 11.85 16.24 11.92
N THR A 96 11.20 16.33 13.08
CA THR A 96 10.25 17.40 13.42
C THR A 96 10.58 18.00 14.78
N GLY A 97 10.00 19.17 15.10
CA GLY A 97 10.15 19.80 16.42
C GLY A 97 11.59 20.11 16.83
N VAL A 98 12.42 20.53 15.88
CA VAL A 98 13.83 20.85 16.12
C VAL A 98 13.97 22.13 16.95
N SER A 99 14.72 22.03 18.04
CA SER A 99 15.16 23.13 18.89
C SER A 99 16.65 22.97 19.17
N ALA A 100 17.25 23.95 19.85
CA ALA A 100 18.67 23.86 20.26
C ALA A 100 18.95 22.67 21.19
N ALA A 101 17.94 22.12 21.87
CA ALA A 101 18.09 21.05 22.86
C ALA A 101 17.33 19.76 22.51
N SER A 102 16.49 19.75 21.47
CA SER A 102 15.61 18.62 21.19
C SER A 102 15.22 18.49 19.73
N PHE A 103 14.84 17.28 19.33
CA PHE A 103 14.15 17.00 18.08
C PHE A 103 13.24 15.79 18.26
N ARG A 104 12.37 15.52 17.30
CA ARG A 104 11.50 14.34 17.24
C ARG A 104 11.71 13.63 15.90
N PHE A 105 11.52 12.31 15.91
CA PHE A 105 11.46 11.50 14.70
C PHE A 105 10.02 11.05 14.46
N GLU A 106 9.60 11.14 13.21
CA GLU A 106 8.40 10.48 12.70
C GLU A 106 8.82 9.47 11.65
N ILE A 107 8.34 8.23 11.78
CA ILE A 107 8.64 7.13 10.86
C ILE A 107 7.33 6.69 10.22
N GLY A 108 7.26 6.77 8.90
CA GLY A 108 6.16 6.18 8.15
C GLY A 108 6.43 4.69 7.95
N LEU A 109 5.50 3.85 8.41
CA LEU A 109 5.55 2.43 8.13
C LEU A 109 4.80 2.15 6.83
N ILE A 110 5.41 1.32 5.96
CA ILE A 110 4.62 0.65 4.91
C ILE A 110 3.58 -0.18 5.62
N ARG A 111 2.40 -0.31 5.00
CA ARG A 111 1.26 -1.03 5.54
C ARG A 111 1.63 -2.49 5.84
N ALA A 112 2.20 -2.72 7.01
CA ALA A 112 2.35 -4.02 7.62
C ALA A 112 0.98 -4.41 8.17
N PRO A 113 0.62 -5.70 8.20
CA PRO A 113 -0.53 -6.16 8.96
C PRO A 113 -0.31 -5.82 10.44
N ILE A 114 -0.74 -4.63 10.87
CA ILE A 114 -0.51 -4.09 12.22
C ILE A 114 -1.12 -5.05 13.26
N SER A 115 -2.22 -5.73 12.92
CA SER A 115 -2.83 -6.78 13.74
C SER A 115 -1.94 -8.00 13.97
N SER A 116 -0.91 -8.20 13.15
CA SER A 116 0.09 -9.26 13.30
C SER A 116 1.33 -8.80 14.05
N LEU A 117 1.45 -7.50 14.38
CA LEU A 117 2.53 -6.99 15.21
C LEU A 117 2.24 -7.41 16.65
N THR A 118 3.03 -8.37 17.14
CA THR A 118 2.90 -8.91 18.50
C THR A 118 3.24 -7.85 19.56
N LYS A 119 3.05 -8.19 20.84
CA LYS A 119 3.48 -7.35 21.97
C LYS A 119 4.97 -7.00 21.92
N ASP A 120 5.76 -7.76 21.19
CA ASP A 120 7.21 -7.58 21.04
C ASP A 120 7.58 -6.63 19.89
N PHE A 121 6.60 -5.94 19.29
CA PHE A 121 6.88 -4.93 18.29
C PHE A 121 7.79 -3.84 18.85
N CYS A 122 8.88 -3.62 18.13
CA CYS A 122 9.93 -2.71 18.51
C CYS A 122 10.47 -2.01 17.27
N ILE A 123 10.56 -0.68 17.32
CA ILE A 123 11.29 0.12 16.34
C ILE A 123 12.63 0.48 16.96
N GLU A 124 13.71 0.17 16.25
CA GLU A 124 15.07 0.44 16.69
C GLU A 124 15.80 1.32 15.67
N ILE A 125 16.35 2.45 16.13
CA ILE A 125 17.16 3.36 15.31
C ILE A 125 18.61 3.25 15.79
N LYS A 126 19.49 2.80 14.89
CA LYS A 126 20.92 2.62 15.12
C LYS A 126 21.74 3.55 14.22
N PRO A 127 22.73 4.27 14.75
CA PRO A 127 23.69 4.94 13.89
C PRO A 127 24.57 3.91 13.17
N LYS A 128 24.80 4.15 11.88
CA LYS A 128 25.63 3.28 11.04
C LYS A 128 27.11 3.53 11.37
N GLY A 129 27.85 2.46 11.64
CA GLY A 129 29.30 2.52 11.84
C GLY A 129 29.77 3.02 13.21
N VAL A 130 28.86 3.20 14.17
CA VAL A 130 29.21 3.63 15.53
C VAL A 130 28.51 2.73 16.55
N SER A 131 29.27 2.15 17.48
CA SER A 131 28.72 1.37 18.60
C SER A 131 28.17 2.32 19.68
N THR A 132 26.93 2.77 19.50
CA THR A 132 26.21 3.54 20.52
C THR A 132 24.90 2.86 20.87
N THR A 133 24.32 3.24 22.01
CA THR A 133 23.02 2.76 22.45
C THR A 133 21.97 3.12 21.40
N PRO A 134 21.23 2.13 20.86
CA PRO A 134 20.19 2.39 19.89
C PRO A 134 19.01 3.11 20.56
N TYR A 135 18.33 3.97 19.79
CA TYR A 135 17.03 4.46 20.21
C TYR A 135 16.00 3.35 20.00
N ARG A 136 15.28 2.98 21.06
CA ARG A 136 14.33 1.86 21.03
C ARG A 136 12.95 2.35 21.45
N HIS A 137 11.96 2.15 20.57
CA HIS A 137 10.55 2.38 20.86
C HIS A 137 9.81 1.06 20.86
N THR A 138 9.09 0.78 21.95
CA THR A 138 8.21 -0.39 22.11
C THR A 138 6.77 0.08 22.21
N ASN A 139 5.81 -0.77 21.85
CA ASN A 139 4.40 -0.48 22.11
C ASN A 139 4.21 -0.24 23.62
N GLY A 140 3.91 1.00 24.01
CA GLY A 140 3.53 1.32 25.37
C GLY A 140 2.16 0.70 25.66
N SER A 141 2.04 -0.04 26.76
CA SER A 141 0.77 -0.42 27.35
C SER A 141 0.00 0.85 27.72
N GLY A 142 -0.90 1.27 26.83
CA GLY A 142 -1.95 2.25 27.08
C GLY A 142 -3.29 1.54 27.16
#